data_AF-A0A959TGJ5-F1
#
_entry.id   AF-A0A959TGJ5-F1
#
_cell.length_a   1.000
_cell.length_b   1.000
_cell.length_c   1.000
_cell.angle_alpha   90.00
_cell.angle_beta   90.00
_cell.angle_gamma   90.00
#
_symmetry.space_group_name_H-M   'P 1'
#
loop_
_entity.id
_entity.type
_entity.pdbx_description
1 polymer ?
#
loop_
_entity_poly.entity_id
_entity_poly.type
_entity_poly.pdbx_seq_one_letter_code
_entity_poly.pdbx_strand_id
1 'polypeptide(L)'
;DEQVLGRGIDLTLSGHTHGAQFGVKINGTTYSPAQWIYKHWAGLYEEQGERLYVNRGFGFIGFPGRVGMPPEITVFELHRA
;
A
#
# COMPACT_ATOMS: atom_id res chain seq x y z
N ASP A 1 5.42 -10.78 -0.22
CA ASP A 1 4.14 -11.41 0.14
C ASP A 1 4.37 -12.66 0.98
N GLU A 2 5.06 -13.67 0.46
CA GLU A 2 5.52 -14.83 1.26
C GLU A 2 6.58 -14.48 2.32
N GLN A 3 7.28 -13.35 2.14
CA GLN A 3 8.37 -12.97 3.05
C GLN A 3 7.88 -12.49 4.42
N VAL A 4 6.63 -12.00 4.52
CA VAL A 4 6.16 -11.30 5.73
C VAL A 4 4.89 -11.90 6.34
N LEU A 5 4.03 -12.53 5.54
CA LEU A 5 2.88 -13.28 6.04
C LEU A 5 3.29 -14.70 6.46
N GLY A 6 2.69 -15.23 7.52
CA GLY A 6 3.02 -16.53 8.14
C GLY A 6 4.20 -16.48 9.14
N ARG A 7 4.54 -15.29 9.66
CA ARG A 7 5.70 -15.08 10.56
C ARG A 7 5.32 -14.97 12.05
N GLY A 8 4.03 -14.96 12.37
CA GLY A 8 3.49 -14.64 13.70
C GLY A 8 3.53 -13.16 14.03
N ILE A 9 3.44 -12.27 13.03
CA ILE A 9 3.53 -10.81 13.22
C ILE A 9 2.15 -10.17 13.07
N ASP A 10 1.63 -9.56 14.14
CA ASP A 10 0.28 -8.97 14.18
C ASP A 10 0.06 -7.81 13.20
N LEU A 11 1.11 -7.03 12.92
CA LEU A 11 1.09 -5.87 12.03
C LEU A 11 2.45 -5.62 11.38
N THR A 12 2.47 -5.58 10.06
CA THR A 12 3.61 -5.16 9.23
C THR A 12 3.26 -3.88 8.48
N LEU A 13 4.16 -2.89 8.54
CA LEU A 13 4.06 -1.64 7.78
C LEU A 13 5.14 -1.62 6.69
N SER A 14 4.72 -1.41 5.44
CA SER A 14 5.59 -1.42 4.26
C SER A 14 5.32 -0.20 3.37
N GLY A 15 6.31 0.16 2.56
CA GLY A 15 6.23 1.24 1.57
C GLY A 15 6.31 0.71 0.15
N HIS A 16 5.62 1.37 -0.77
CA HIS A 16 5.61 1.03 -2.20
C HIS A 16 6.11 2.18 -3.09
N THR A 17 6.39 1.89 -4.35
CA THR A 17 6.93 2.81 -5.38
C THR A 17 5.89 3.78 -5.93
N HIS A 18 5.11 4.43 -5.06
CA HIS A 18 4.14 5.47 -5.45
C HIS A 18 3.01 5.00 -6.37
N GLY A 19 2.72 3.69 -6.39
CA GLY A 19 1.74 3.12 -7.31
C GLY A 19 2.08 3.43 -8.77
N ALA A 20 3.36 3.33 -9.13
CA ALA A 20 3.90 3.72 -10.43
C ALA A 20 3.59 5.20 -10.84
N GLN A 21 3.26 6.04 -9.86
CA GLN A 21 2.85 7.45 -10.04
C GLN A 21 1.57 7.64 -10.89
N PHE A 22 0.83 6.55 -11.12
CA PHE A 22 -0.38 6.56 -11.93
C PHE A 22 -1.47 5.68 -11.33
N GLY A 23 -2.69 6.21 -11.26
CA GLY A 23 -3.87 5.45 -10.91
C GLY A 23 -5.16 6.07 -11.39
N VAL A 24 -6.20 5.24 -11.42
CA VAL A 24 -7.57 5.64 -11.76
C VAL A 24 -8.49 5.15 -10.66
N LYS A 25 -9.33 6.05 -10.14
CA LYS A 25 -10.32 5.68 -9.12
C LYS A 25 -11.68 5.46 -9.78
N ILE A 26 -12.20 4.24 -9.70
CA ILE A 26 -13.51 3.85 -10.24
C ILE A 26 -14.32 3.24 -9.11
N ASN A 27 -15.51 3.77 -8.84
CA ASN A 27 -16.44 3.26 -7.81
C ASN A 27 -15.78 3.06 -6.42
N GLY A 28 -14.88 3.97 -6.03
CA GLY A 28 -14.18 3.89 -4.74
C GLY A 28 -12.88 3.07 -4.77
N THR A 29 -12.72 2.17 -5.74
CA THR A 29 -11.52 1.35 -5.91
C THR A 29 -10.48 2.10 -6.73
N THR A 30 -9.22 2.09 -6.27
CA THR A 30 -8.09 2.67 -7.01
C THR A 30 -7.38 1.57 -7.78
N TYR A 31 -7.16 1.78 -9.07
CA TYR A 31 -6.43 0.88 -9.96
C TYR A 31 -5.10 1.52 -10.34
N SER A 32 -4.05 0.72 -10.49
CA SER A 32 -2.71 1.18 -10.88
C SER A 32 -2.00 0.09 -11.68
N PRO A 33 -1.11 0.43 -12.63
CA PRO A 33 -0.23 -0.54 -13.27
C PRO A 33 0.58 -1.39 -12.29
N ALA A 34 0.85 -0.86 -11.08
CA ALA A 34 1.52 -1.58 -10.01
C ALA A 34 0.81 -2.91 -9.66
N GLN A 35 -0.52 -2.98 -9.77
CA GLN A 35 -1.30 -4.18 -9.42
C GLN A 35 -1.04 -5.38 -10.34
N TRP A 36 -0.51 -5.15 -11.53
CA TRP A 36 -0.19 -6.23 -12.48
C TRP A 36 1.19 -6.85 -12.22
N ILE A 37 2.03 -6.14 -11.46
CA ILE A 37 3.40 -6.56 -11.12
C ILE A 37 3.45 -7.05 -9.67
N TYR A 38 2.68 -6.42 -8.78
CA TYR A 38 2.71 -6.67 -7.34
C TYR A 38 1.31 -7.06 -6.83
N LYS A 39 1.22 -8.22 -6.17
CA LYS A 39 -0.02 -8.69 -5.54
C LYS A 39 -0.44 -7.76 -4.39
N HIS A 40 0.51 -7.29 -3.58
CA HIS A 40 0.28 -6.22 -2.60
C HIS A 40 1.00 -4.93 -3.02
N TRP A 41 0.24 -3.88 -3.33
CA TRP A 41 0.77 -2.64 -3.89
C TRP A 41 0.25 -1.37 -3.19
N ALA A 42 -0.91 -1.44 -2.53
CA ALA A 42 -1.45 -0.33 -1.74
C ALA A 42 -2.56 -0.79 -0.78
N GLY A 43 -2.58 -0.21 0.42
CA GLY A 43 -3.65 -0.39 1.39
C GLY A 43 -3.38 -1.52 2.39
N LEU A 44 -4.43 -1.88 3.14
CA LEU A 44 -4.39 -2.92 4.17
C LEU A 44 -4.78 -4.28 3.57
N TYR A 45 -3.93 -5.26 3.84
CA TYR A 45 -4.13 -6.67 3.52
C TYR A 45 -4.17 -7.45 4.83
N GLU A 46 -5.08 -8.41 4.93
CA GLU A 46 -5.22 -9.26 6.11
C GLU A 46 -5.29 -10.72 5.69
N GLU A 47 -4.46 -11.56 6.31
CA GLU A 47 -4.43 -12.99 6.04
C GLU A 47 -4.12 -13.73 7.35
N GLN A 48 -4.96 -14.69 7.72
CA GLN A 48 -4.77 -15.57 8.89
C GLN A 48 -4.50 -14.84 10.22
N GLY A 49 -5.11 -13.65 10.41
CA GLY A 49 -4.95 -12.84 11.62
C GLY A 49 -3.74 -11.90 11.59
N GLU A 50 -2.90 -11.96 10.55
CA GLU A 50 -1.80 -11.02 10.33
C GLU A 50 -2.21 -9.91 9.38
N ARG A 51 -1.70 -8.70 9.65
CA ARG A 51 -2.03 -7.50 8.87
C ARG A 51 -0.79 -6.93 8.19
N LEU A 52 -0.88 -6.67 6.89
CA LEU A 52 0.13 -5.98 6.09
C LEU A 52 -0.46 -4.69 5.55
N TYR A 53 0.12 -3.55 5.92
CA TYR A 53 -0.21 -2.27 5.31
C TYR A 53 0.87 -1.83 4.33
N VAL A 54 0.48 -1.49 3.11
CA VAL A 54 1.37 -0.98 2.06
C VAL A 54 1.03 0.48 1.77
N ASN A 55 1.89 1.38 2.23
CA ASN A 55 1.77 2.82 2.01
C ASN A 55 2.33 3.20 0.63
N ARG A 56 1.62 4.06 -0.10
CA ARG A 56 2.06 4.53 -1.43
C ARG A 56 3.14 5.64 -1.35
N GLY A 57 3.46 6.11 -0.16
CA GLY A 57 4.44 7.15 0.07
C GLY A 57 3.97 8.54 -0.35
N PHE A 58 4.72 9.53 0.11
CA PHE A 58 4.49 10.94 -0.17
C PHE A 58 5.29 11.46 -1.38
N GLY A 59 6.49 10.91 -1.61
CA GLY A 59 7.44 11.37 -2.61
C GLY A 59 7.11 10.99 -4.06
N PHE A 60 8.11 11.09 -4.93
CA PHE A 60 8.03 10.76 -6.34
C PHE A 60 9.33 10.11 -6.83
N ILE A 61 9.28 9.45 -7.98
CA ILE A 61 10.43 8.85 -8.66
C ILE A 61 10.60 9.55 -10.00
N GLY A 62 11.68 10.34 -10.14
CA GLY A 62 12.04 11.05 -11.36
C GLY A 62 11.09 12.20 -11.71
N PHE A 63 9.91 11.88 -12.23
CA PHE A 63 8.87 12.86 -12.55
C PHE A 63 8.13 13.31 -11.29
N PRO A 64 8.06 14.61 -10.96
CA PRO A 64 7.46 15.11 -9.72
C PRO A 64 5.92 15.10 -9.72
N GLY A 65 5.28 14.63 -10.79
CA GLY A 65 3.83 14.54 -10.89
C GLY A 65 3.29 13.14 -10.62
N ARG A 66 2.06 13.10 -10.13
CA ARG A 66 1.25 11.89 -9.96
C ARG A 66 -0.09 12.10 -10.66
N VAL A 67 -0.56 11.11 -11.41
CA VAL A 67 -1.85 11.18 -12.11
C VAL A 67 -2.82 10.23 -11.43
N GLY A 68 -3.88 10.77 -10.84
CA GLY A 68 -4.90 9.99 -10.11
C GLY A 68 -4.36 9.12 -8.97
N MET A 69 -3.13 9.40 -8.49
CA MET A 69 -2.43 8.68 -7.44
C MET A 69 -1.90 9.63 -6.37
N PRO A 70 -2.78 10.27 -5.58
CA PRO A 70 -2.38 11.31 -4.63
C PRO A 70 -1.37 10.78 -3.59
N PRO A 71 -0.46 11.63 -3.09
CA PRO A 71 0.39 11.33 -1.94
C PRO A 71 -0.42 10.82 -0.75
N GLU A 72 0.16 9.91 0.02
CA GLU A 72 -0.52 9.27 1.15
C GLU A 72 0.27 9.49 2.44
N ILE A 73 -0.41 9.98 3.48
CA ILE A 73 0.07 9.99 4.86
C ILE A 73 -0.94 9.17 5.66
N THR A 74 -0.48 8.10 6.29
CA THR A 74 -1.32 7.19 7.06
C THR A 74 -1.04 7.36 8.53
N VAL A 75 -2.11 7.47 9.32
CA VAL A 75 -2.03 7.55 10.78
C VAL A 75 -2.57 6.24 11.35
N PHE A 76 -1.79 5.64 12.26
CA PHE A 76 -2.19 4.45 12.99
C PHE A 76 -2.35 4.81 14.46
N GLU A 77 -3.49 4.44 15.03
CA GLU A 77 -3.72 4.45 16.46
C GLU A 77 -3.67 2.99 16.95
N LEU A 78 -2.77 2.71 17.89
CA LEU A 78 -2.60 1.38 18.46
C LEU A 78 -3.22 1.36 19.84
N HIS A 79 -4.11 0.40 20.07
CA HIS A 79 -4.73 0.15 21.36
C HIS A 79 -4.10 -1.08 22.01
N ARG A 80 -4.06 -1.10 23.35
CA ARG A 80 -3.74 -2.33 24.08
C ARG A 80 -4.87 -3.34 23.85
N ALA A 81 -4.48 -4.62 23.82
CA ALA A 81 -5.41 -5.74 23.90
C ALA A 81 -6.14 -5.76 25.24
#